data_AF-A0A4S4MXI0-F1
#
_entry.id   AF-A0A4S4MXI0-F1
#
_cell.length_a   1.000
_cell.length_b   1.000
_cell.length_c   1.000
_cell.angle_alpha   90.00
_cell.angle_beta   90.00
_cell.angle_gamma   90.00
#
_symmetry.space_group_name_H-M   'P 1'
#
loop_
_entity.id
_entity.type
_entity.pdbx_description
1 polymer ?
#
loop_
_entity_poly.entity_id
_entity_poly.type
_entity_poly.pdbx_seq_one_letter_code
_entity_poly.pdbx_strand_id
1 'polypeptide(L)'
;MAEIHDPLRINLKKQTQELLNQLPPTSPHVITLHNAKTRSELLTALSNILYLRAFTVAVTALFRPILLDLCSRWLLDSHDREDKLEAFAVLLEVHTELYPVLSAFLRQPDFKGGPLASITAAQDIPAFDTHRLQRILLAYYRILQTNRELPSLLSWSLTPLSLLMWTPHPDAGVRYLAIRCYALQSGMGEGQRVQAEHEILGEAAHVDCPLHYGQNFDGTPVFLDGWLLPLVDAERVAKLRQSLLDPQNYYSSEDDSSIEPIHPAELSPYIVNIHGILMFCESGARELDSTLIATPSAVEALHTLATHLSL
;
A
#
# COMPACT_ATOMS: atom_id res chain seq x y z
N MET A 1 9.36 -16.12 24.55
CA MET A 1 9.29 -14.68 24.25
C MET A 1 9.89 -14.51 22.87
N ALA A 2 9.17 -13.91 21.91
CA ALA A 2 9.74 -13.65 20.59
C ALA A 2 10.94 -12.69 20.77
N GLU A 3 12.08 -13.01 20.16
CA GLU A 3 13.23 -12.10 20.13
C GLU A 3 12.81 -10.84 19.38
N ILE A 4 12.82 -9.69 20.07
CA ILE A 4 12.53 -8.41 19.45
C ILE A 4 13.84 -7.93 18.83
N HIS A 5 13.91 -7.94 17.51
CA HIS A 5 15.06 -7.48 16.76
C HIS A 5 14.91 -6.01 16.38
N ASP A 6 16.00 -5.25 16.47
CA ASP A 6 16.07 -3.89 15.97
C ASP A 6 15.86 -3.90 14.44
N PRO A 7 14.82 -3.25 13.89
CA PRO A 7 14.53 -3.21 12.46
C PRO A 7 15.69 -2.61 11.64
N LEU A 8 16.51 -1.75 12.24
CA LEU A 8 17.69 -1.18 11.58
C LEU A 8 18.81 -2.21 11.37
N ARG A 9 18.75 -3.38 12.00
CA ARG A 9 19.71 -4.47 11.84
C ARG A 9 19.30 -5.51 10.78
N ILE A 10 18.28 -5.21 9.97
CA ILE A 10 17.90 -6.07 8.84
C ILE A 10 19.12 -6.32 7.94
N ASN A 11 19.33 -7.56 7.50
CA ASN A 11 20.40 -7.89 6.56
C ASN A 11 20.02 -7.42 5.15
N LEU A 12 20.19 -6.11 4.88
CA LEU A 12 19.82 -5.49 3.61
C LEU A 12 20.45 -6.21 2.41
N LYS A 13 21.73 -6.57 2.51
CA LYS A 13 22.45 -7.26 1.42
C LYS A 13 21.77 -8.59 1.06
N LYS A 14 21.45 -9.42 2.06
CA LYS A 14 20.75 -10.69 1.85
C LYS A 14 19.37 -10.48 1.24
N GLN A 15 18.57 -9.59 1.82
CA GLN A 15 17.19 -9.36 1.35
C GLN A 15 17.17 -8.75 -0.06
N THR A 16 18.11 -7.85 -0.39
CA THR A 16 18.25 -7.31 -1.74
C THR A 16 18.69 -8.40 -2.72
N GLN A 17 19.59 -9.29 -2.33
CA GLN A 17 19.97 -10.42 -3.19
C GLN A 17 18.80 -11.36 -3.46
N GLU A 18 17.99 -11.65 -2.43
CA GLU A 18 16.78 -12.47 -2.58
C GLU A 18 15.76 -11.80 -3.51
N LEU A 19 15.57 -10.49 -3.40
CA LEU A 19 14.74 -9.74 -4.34
C LEU A 19 15.29 -9.83 -5.77
N LEU A 20 16.59 -9.62 -5.96
CA LEU A 20 17.25 -9.71 -7.27
C LEU A 20 17.07 -11.09 -7.93
N ASN A 21 17.06 -12.17 -7.13
CA ASN A 21 16.81 -13.52 -7.63
C ASN A 21 15.38 -13.72 -8.17
N GLN A 22 14.42 -12.90 -7.72
CA GLN A 22 13.02 -12.93 -8.18
C GLN A 22 12.76 -12.00 -9.38
N LEU A 23 13.63 -11.02 -9.62
CA LEU A 23 13.48 -10.06 -10.70
C LEU A 23 13.95 -10.62 -12.05
N PRO A 24 13.27 -10.28 -13.17
CA PRO A 24 13.81 -10.57 -14.50
C PRO A 24 15.18 -9.91 -14.69
N PRO A 25 16.22 -10.62 -15.19
CA PRO A 25 17.59 -10.10 -15.28
C PRO A 25 17.73 -8.83 -16.13
N THR A 26 16.84 -8.64 -17.11
CA THR A 26 16.83 -7.48 -18.01
C THR A 26 16.00 -6.31 -17.48
N SER A 27 15.46 -6.41 -16.26
CA SER A 27 14.62 -5.38 -15.67
C SER A 27 15.44 -4.13 -15.34
N PRO A 28 14.94 -2.91 -15.65
CA PRO A 28 15.63 -1.67 -15.26
C PRO A 28 15.81 -1.56 -13.74
N HIS A 29 14.94 -2.21 -12.95
CA HIS A 29 15.01 -2.21 -11.49
C HIS A 29 16.25 -2.94 -10.97
N VAL A 30 16.71 -3.99 -11.66
CA VAL A 30 17.96 -4.71 -11.32
C VAL A 30 19.15 -3.76 -11.45
N ILE A 31 19.18 -2.98 -12.54
CA ILE A 31 20.24 -1.98 -12.80
C ILE A 31 20.23 -0.91 -11.70
N THR A 32 19.06 -0.40 -11.34
CA THR A 32 18.92 0.62 -10.28
C THR A 32 19.41 0.10 -8.93
N LEU A 33 19.06 -1.13 -8.55
CA LEU A 33 19.50 -1.74 -7.29
C LEU A 33 21.02 -1.98 -7.27
N HIS A 34 21.61 -2.43 -8.36
CA HIS A 34 23.07 -2.62 -8.47
C HIS A 34 23.85 -1.29 -8.45
N ASN A 35 23.26 -0.22 -8.99
CA ASN A 35 23.92 1.07 -9.08
C ASN A 35 23.80 1.93 -7.81
N ALA A 36 22.99 1.52 -6.82
CA ALA A 36 22.89 2.22 -5.55
C ALA A 36 24.24 2.19 -4.81
N LYS A 37 24.84 3.36 -4.59
CA LYS A 37 26.15 3.51 -3.96
C LYS A 37 26.06 3.72 -2.46
N THR A 38 24.92 4.22 -1.99
CA THR A 38 24.65 4.48 -0.58
C THR A 38 23.42 3.71 -0.11
N ARG A 39 23.30 3.45 1.20
CA ARG A 39 22.09 2.82 1.76
C ARG A 39 20.85 3.66 1.54
N SER A 40 20.95 4.99 1.64
CA SER A 40 19.82 5.88 1.36
C SER A 40 19.34 5.79 -0.11
N GLU A 41 20.27 5.69 -1.07
CA GLU A 41 19.95 5.43 -2.48
C GLU A 41 19.27 4.06 -2.65
N LEU A 42 19.77 3.02 -1.98
CA LEU A 42 19.16 1.68 -2.00
C LEU A 42 17.74 1.69 -1.42
N LEU A 43 17.52 2.30 -0.26
CA LEU A 43 16.20 2.40 0.38
C LEU A 43 15.22 3.19 -0.50
N THR A 44 15.70 4.22 -1.19
CA THR A 44 14.89 4.98 -2.15
C THR A 44 14.54 4.13 -3.38
N ALA A 45 15.50 3.36 -3.91
CA ALA A 45 15.23 2.42 -5.01
C ALA A 45 14.21 1.34 -4.62
N LEU A 46 14.35 0.76 -3.42
CA LEU A 46 13.40 -0.23 -2.88
C LEU A 46 12.01 0.37 -2.68
N SER A 47 11.92 1.59 -2.14
CA SER A 47 10.66 2.33 -1.99
C SER A 47 9.96 2.57 -3.34
N ASN A 48 10.73 2.87 -4.39
CA ASN A 48 10.20 3.04 -5.74
C ASN A 48 9.72 1.73 -6.35
N ILE A 49 10.43 0.63 -6.12
CA ILE A 49 10.00 -0.69 -6.59
C ILE A 49 8.78 -1.17 -5.81
N LEU A 50 8.64 -0.82 -4.53
CA LEU A 50 7.55 -1.26 -3.66
C LEU A 50 6.16 -0.86 -4.18
N TYR A 51 5.99 0.33 -4.77
CA TYR A 51 4.67 0.73 -5.29
C TYR A 51 4.35 0.16 -6.67
N LEU A 52 5.28 -0.57 -7.29
CA LEU A 52 5.03 -1.24 -8.55
C LEU A 52 4.23 -2.52 -8.31
N ARG A 53 3.11 -2.63 -9.03
CA ARG A 53 2.06 -3.64 -8.84
C ARG A 53 2.56 -5.08 -8.80
N ALA A 54 3.54 -5.40 -9.64
CA ALA A 54 4.13 -6.74 -9.70
C ALA A 54 5.02 -7.06 -8.49
N PHE A 55 5.58 -6.04 -7.83
CA PHE A 55 6.63 -6.20 -6.83
C PHE A 55 6.19 -5.87 -5.41
N THR A 56 5.04 -5.21 -5.20
CA THR A 56 4.55 -4.76 -3.89
C THR A 56 4.60 -5.87 -2.83
N VAL A 57 4.00 -7.03 -3.12
CA VAL A 57 3.97 -8.15 -2.15
C VAL A 57 5.36 -8.72 -1.87
N ALA A 58 6.19 -8.88 -2.90
CA ALA A 58 7.54 -9.45 -2.75
C ALA A 58 8.47 -8.54 -1.96
N VAL A 59 8.48 -7.25 -2.26
CA VAL A 59 9.29 -6.26 -1.52
C VAL A 59 8.79 -6.16 -0.08
N THR A 60 7.48 -6.13 0.15
CA THR A 60 6.94 -6.15 1.51
C THR A 60 7.35 -7.40 2.30
N ALA A 61 7.31 -8.57 1.67
CA ALA A 61 7.70 -9.81 2.33
C ALA A 61 9.18 -9.81 2.75
N LEU A 62 10.08 -9.29 1.92
CA LEU A 62 11.53 -9.29 2.19
C LEU A 62 11.99 -8.16 3.12
N PHE A 63 11.30 -7.02 3.09
CA PHE A 63 11.71 -5.80 3.79
C PHE A 63 10.72 -5.36 4.87
N ARG A 64 9.88 -6.28 5.36
CA ARG A 64 8.86 -6.00 6.40
C ARG A 64 9.39 -5.19 7.59
N PRO A 65 10.56 -5.47 8.19
CA PRO A 65 11.05 -4.71 9.35
C PRO A 65 11.18 -3.20 9.12
N ILE A 66 11.39 -2.78 7.86
CA ILE A 66 11.57 -1.38 7.46
C ILE A 66 10.44 -0.89 6.54
N LEU A 67 9.34 -1.64 6.43
CA LEU A 67 8.23 -1.32 5.52
C LEU A 67 7.67 0.07 5.77
N LEU A 68 7.56 0.47 7.04
CA LEU A 68 7.08 1.80 7.43
C LEU A 68 7.95 2.92 6.84
N ASP A 69 9.28 2.72 6.82
CA ASP A 69 10.23 3.65 6.20
C ASP A 69 10.10 3.69 4.68
N LEU A 70 9.97 2.53 4.04
CA LEU A 70 9.83 2.46 2.59
C LEU A 70 8.56 3.17 2.12
N CYS A 71 7.44 2.99 2.83
CA CYS A 71 6.17 3.65 2.50
C CYS A 71 6.18 5.14 2.85
N SER A 72 6.85 5.58 3.93
CA SER A 72 6.86 7.00 4.32
C SER A 72 7.65 7.87 3.34
N ARG A 73 8.61 7.29 2.61
CA ARG A 73 9.33 7.97 1.52
C ARG A 73 8.41 8.42 0.39
N TRP A 74 7.25 7.77 0.19
CA TRP A 74 6.28 8.17 -0.83
C TRP A 74 5.67 9.55 -0.59
N LEU A 75 5.80 10.10 0.62
CA LEU A 75 5.36 11.45 0.97
C LEU A 75 6.32 12.53 0.47
N LEU A 76 7.56 12.18 0.11
CA LEU A 76 8.61 13.14 -0.28
C LEU A 76 8.43 13.69 -1.69
N ASP A 77 7.78 12.93 -2.56
CA ASP A 77 7.52 13.31 -3.94
C ASP A 77 6.07 13.00 -4.32
N SER A 78 5.57 13.74 -5.30
CA SER A 78 4.18 13.62 -5.72
C SER A 78 4.02 12.90 -7.07
N HIS A 79 5.01 12.14 -7.53
CA HIS A 79 4.89 11.31 -8.73
C HIS A 79 4.20 9.99 -8.41
N ASP A 80 3.71 9.29 -9.44
CA ASP A 80 3.20 7.92 -9.39
C ASP A 80 2.14 7.67 -8.30
N ARG A 81 1.28 8.67 -8.07
CA ARG A 81 0.31 8.68 -6.97
C ARG A 81 -0.71 7.55 -7.05
N GLU A 82 -1.11 7.20 -8.26
CA GLU A 82 -2.06 6.12 -8.49
C GLU A 82 -1.44 4.75 -8.17
N ASP A 83 -0.17 4.56 -8.52
CA ASP A 83 0.58 3.34 -8.18
C ASP A 83 0.82 3.26 -6.66
N LYS A 84 1.20 4.36 -6.02
CA LYS A 84 1.32 4.47 -4.56
C LYS A 84 -0.01 4.17 -3.84
N LEU A 85 -1.13 4.69 -4.34
CA LEU A 85 -2.47 4.40 -3.81
C LEU A 85 -2.84 2.91 -3.97
N GLU A 86 -2.55 2.33 -5.13
CA GLU A 86 -2.78 0.92 -5.41
C GLU A 86 -1.96 0.03 -4.47
N ALA A 87 -0.69 0.37 -4.24
CA ALA A 87 0.17 -0.33 -3.32
C ALA A 87 -0.34 -0.27 -1.88
N PHE A 88 -0.73 0.91 -1.38
CA PHE A 88 -1.40 1.02 -0.07
C PHE A 88 -2.62 0.11 0.01
N ALA A 89 -3.48 0.13 -1.01
CA ALA A 89 -4.69 -0.68 -1.06
C ALA A 89 -4.42 -2.20 -0.97
N VAL A 90 -3.26 -2.67 -1.43
CA VAL A 90 -2.82 -4.07 -1.27
C VAL A 90 -2.35 -4.35 0.16
N LEU A 91 -1.66 -3.40 0.80
CA LEU A 91 -0.93 -3.60 2.05
C LEU A 91 -1.78 -3.40 3.33
N LEU A 92 -2.70 -2.44 3.34
CA LEU A 92 -3.34 -1.92 4.56
C LEU A 92 -4.07 -2.97 5.40
N GLU A 93 -4.68 -3.98 4.77
CA GLU A 93 -5.44 -5.00 5.49
C GLU A 93 -4.55 -5.99 6.28
N VAL A 94 -3.26 -6.00 5.96
CA VAL A 94 -2.23 -6.90 6.53
C VAL A 94 -1.25 -6.11 7.39
N HIS A 95 -0.93 -4.89 6.97
CA HIS A 95 0.06 -3.99 7.56
C HIS A 95 -0.63 -2.73 8.10
N THR A 96 -1.31 -2.86 9.24
CA THR A 96 -2.07 -1.77 9.85
C THR A 96 -1.16 -0.65 10.35
N GLU A 97 0.11 -0.92 10.61
CA GLU A 97 1.13 0.09 10.94
C GLU A 97 1.26 1.19 9.87
N LEU A 98 0.78 0.96 8.65
CA LEU A 98 0.86 1.91 7.54
C LEU A 98 -0.26 2.97 7.53
N TYR A 99 -1.31 2.84 8.36
CA TYR A 99 -2.42 3.81 8.38
C TYR A 99 -2.01 5.27 8.57
N PRO A 100 -1.08 5.61 9.48
CA PRO A 100 -0.64 6.99 9.64
C PRO A 100 -0.02 7.56 8.37
N VAL A 101 0.76 6.74 7.65
CA VAL A 101 1.39 7.14 6.38
C VAL A 101 0.33 7.33 5.30
N LEU A 102 -0.64 6.42 5.17
CA LEU A 102 -1.77 6.58 4.26
C LEU A 102 -2.55 7.87 4.55
N SER A 103 -2.84 8.13 5.83
CA SER A 103 -3.58 9.33 6.24
C SER A 103 -2.83 10.60 5.80
N ALA A 104 -1.51 10.67 6.02
CA ALA A 104 -0.70 11.79 5.56
C ALA A 104 -0.68 11.91 4.03
N PHE A 105 -0.57 10.78 3.31
CA PHE A 105 -0.60 10.72 1.85
C PHE A 105 -1.92 11.26 1.28
N LEU A 106 -3.07 10.83 1.83
CA LEU A 106 -4.40 11.24 1.36
C LEU A 106 -4.79 12.68 1.75
N ARG A 107 -4.08 13.30 2.69
CA ARG A 107 -4.24 14.72 3.03
C ARG A 107 -3.46 15.66 2.10
N GLN A 108 -2.61 15.12 1.21
CA GLN A 108 -1.92 15.95 0.23
C GLN A 108 -2.93 16.66 -0.70
N PRO A 109 -2.60 17.86 -1.22
CA PRO A 109 -3.53 18.70 -1.97
C PRO A 109 -4.26 17.99 -3.13
N ASP A 110 -3.58 17.03 -3.75
CA ASP A 110 -4.05 16.30 -4.91
C ASP A 110 -5.17 15.29 -4.61
N PHE A 111 -5.28 14.86 -3.36
CA PHE A 111 -6.35 13.95 -2.89
C PHE A 111 -7.50 14.70 -2.21
N LYS A 112 -7.51 16.04 -2.23
CA LYS A 112 -8.57 16.85 -1.61
C LYS A 112 -9.97 16.50 -2.13
N GLY A 113 -10.11 16.15 -3.40
CA GLY A 113 -11.37 15.70 -4.01
C GLY A 113 -11.56 14.18 -4.03
N GLY A 114 -10.65 13.43 -3.41
CA GLY A 114 -10.56 11.98 -3.49
C GLY A 114 -9.91 11.47 -4.78
N PRO A 115 -9.69 10.14 -4.86
CA PRO A 115 -8.98 9.52 -5.98
C PRO A 115 -9.72 9.62 -7.31
N LEU A 116 -11.02 9.92 -7.28
CA LEU A 116 -11.89 10.04 -8.46
C LEU A 116 -12.29 11.49 -8.77
N ALA A 117 -11.60 12.49 -8.19
CA ALA A 117 -11.96 13.90 -8.33
C ALA A 117 -12.10 14.36 -9.79
N SER A 118 -11.23 13.84 -10.68
CA SER A 118 -11.19 14.17 -12.10
C SER A 118 -12.48 13.80 -12.85
N ILE A 119 -13.23 12.80 -12.39
CA ILE A 119 -14.49 12.37 -13.01
C ILE A 119 -15.57 13.44 -12.87
N THR A 120 -15.62 14.16 -11.74
CA THR A 120 -16.62 15.22 -11.52
C THR A 120 -16.45 16.39 -12.49
N ALA A 121 -15.20 16.66 -12.91
CA ALA A 121 -14.87 17.74 -13.83
C ALA A 121 -14.90 17.30 -15.31
N ALA A 122 -15.11 16.01 -15.59
CA ALA A 122 -15.08 15.47 -16.93
C ALA A 122 -16.30 15.88 -17.74
N GLN A 123 -16.08 16.22 -19.01
CA GLN A 123 -17.16 16.43 -19.99
C GLN A 123 -17.56 15.12 -20.69
N ASP A 124 -16.61 14.18 -20.85
CA ASP A 124 -16.81 12.90 -21.54
C ASP A 124 -16.20 11.76 -20.69
N ILE A 125 -17.05 11.15 -19.86
CA ILE A 125 -16.66 10.05 -18.96
C ILE A 125 -16.27 8.78 -19.74
N PRO A 126 -17.00 8.36 -20.79
CA PRO A 126 -16.60 7.24 -21.64
C PRO A 126 -15.20 7.32 -22.27
N ALA A 127 -14.63 8.52 -22.41
CA ALA A 127 -13.30 8.72 -22.98
C ALA A 127 -12.14 8.42 -22.00
N PHE A 128 -12.43 8.13 -20.73
CA PHE A 128 -11.39 7.80 -19.75
C PHE A 128 -10.76 6.43 -20.06
N ASP A 129 -9.47 6.31 -19.78
CA ASP A 129 -8.77 5.04 -19.89
C ASP A 129 -9.37 4.02 -18.93
N THR A 130 -9.92 2.95 -19.50
CA THR A 130 -10.67 1.92 -18.76
C THR A 130 -9.77 1.21 -17.74
N HIS A 131 -8.55 0.85 -18.12
CA HIS A 131 -7.65 0.10 -17.25
C HIS A 131 -7.18 0.93 -16.06
N ARG A 132 -6.80 2.19 -16.30
CA ARG A 132 -6.47 3.14 -15.25
C ARG A 132 -7.65 3.33 -14.29
N LEU A 133 -8.86 3.51 -14.81
CA LEU A 133 -10.04 3.73 -13.98
C LEU A 133 -10.39 2.49 -13.13
N GLN A 134 -10.33 1.29 -13.71
CA GLN A 134 -10.49 0.04 -12.97
C GLN A 134 -9.46 -0.09 -11.84
N ARG A 135 -8.19 0.26 -12.09
CA ARG A 135 -7.12 0.21 -11.07
C ARG A 135 -7.39 1.16 -9.91
N ILE A 136 -7.75 2.42 -10.18
CA ILE A 136 -8.07 3.40 -9.15
C ILE A 136 -9.29 2.95 -8.34
N LEU A 137 -10.33 2.47 -9.01
CA LEU A 137 -11.55 1.99 -8.35
C LEU A 137 -11.31 0.74 -7.51
N LEU A 138 -10.48 -0.20 -7.98
CA LEU A 138 -10.09 -1.39 -7.22
C LEU A 138 -9.26 -1.04 -5.99
N ALA A 139 -8.32 -0.10 -6.13
CA ALA A 139 -7.57 0.44 -4.99
C ALA A 139 -8.51 1.08 -3.98
N TYR A 140 -9.45 1.91 -4.45
CA TYR A 140 -10.42 2.56 -3.60
C TYR A 140 -11.36 1.56 -2.92
N TYR A 141 -11.83 0.54 -3.64
CA TYR A 141 -12.65 -0.56 -3.09
C TYR A 141 -11.96 -1.23 -1.91
N ARG A 142 -10.68 -1.60 -2.05
CA ARG A 142 -9.88 -2.25 -0.99
C ARG A 142 -9.65 -1.34 0.21
N ILE A 143 -9.38 -0.05 -0.02
CA ILE A 143 -9.29 0.94 1.06
C ILE A 143 -10.61 1.03 1.82
N LEU A 144 -11.75 1.10 1.11
CA LEU A 144 -13.08 1.14 1.71
C LEU A 144 -13.45 -0.14 2.46
N GLN A 145 -13.00 -1.31 2.00
CA GLN A 145 -13.18 -2.56 2.75
C GLN A 145 -12.50 -2.46 4.12
N THR A 146 -11.36 -1.80 4.19
CA THR A 146 -10.55 -1.71 5.41
C THR A 146 -10.96 -0.54 6.30
N ASN A 147 -11.31 0.61 5.71
CA ASN A 147 -11.76 1.81 6.43
C ASN A 147 -12.88 2.53 5.66
N ARG A 148 -14.14 2.25 6.03
CA ARG A 148 -15.34 2.83 5.42
C ARG A 148 -15.57 4.30 5.79
N GLU A 149 -15.02 4.75 6.91
CA GLU A 149 -15.22 6.12 7.42
C GLU A 149 -14.29 7.14 6.76
N LEU A 150 -13.21 6.66 6.14
CA LEU A 150 -12.18 7.48 5.51
C LEU A 150 -12.74 8.57 4.56
N PRO A 151 -13.67 8.28 3.64
CA PRO A 151 -14.22 9.32 2.76
C PRO A 151 -14.96 10.40 3.53
N SER A 152 -15.67 10.04 4.61
CA SER A 152 -16.36 11.01 5.47
C SER A 152 -15.36 11.91 6.20
N LEU A 153 -14.29 11.32 6.75
CA LEU A 153 -13.23 12.07 7.44
C LEU A 153 -12.50 13.04 6.50
N LEU A 154 -12.33 12.67 5.24
CA LEU A 154 -11.68 13.50 4.22
C LEU A 154 -12.68 14.35 3.40
N SER A 155 -13.96 14.30 3.74
CA SER A 155 -15.04 15.03 3.04
C SER A 155 -15.11 14.76 1.52
N TRP A 156 -14.85 13.51 1.11
CA TRP A 156 -14.93 13.08 -0.28
C TRP A 156 -16.38 12.89 -0.74
N SER A 157 -16.70 13.41 -1.92
CA SER A 157 -18.05 13.32 -2.49
C SER A 157 -18.38 11.93 -3.03
N LEU A 158 -19.68 11.58 -3.03
CA LEU A 158 -20.22 10.41 -3.75
C LEU A 158 -20.42 10.67 -5.25
N THR A 159 -20.37 11.93 -5.70
CA THR A 159 -20.66 12.33 -7.08
C THR A 159 -19.84 11.58 -8.14
N PRO A 160 -18.51 11.38 -8.01
CA PRO A 160 -17.74 10.63 -9.01
C PRO A 160 -18.28 9.22 -9.23
N LEU A 161 -18.65 8.54 -8.15
CA LEU A 161 -19.14 7.17 -8.20
C LEU A 161 -20.55 7.11 -8.81
N SER A 162 -21.44 8.03 -8.43
CA SER A 162 -22.77 8.09 -9.02
C SER A 162 -22.73 8.39 -10.52
N LEU A 163 -21.81 9.24 -10.98
CA LEU A 163 -21.61 9.48 -12.41
C LEU A 163 -21.16 8.19 -13.12
N LEU A 164 -20.16 7.49 -12.60
CA LEU A 164 -19.70 6.23 -13.20
C LEU A 164 -20.79 5.15 -13.25
N MET A 165 -21.69 5.13 -12.27
CA MET A 165 -22.83 4.22 -12.22
C MET A 165 -23.95 4.58 -13.21
N TRP A 166 -24.42 5.84 -13.15
CA TRP A 166 -25.67 6.27 -13.81
C TRP A 166 -25.48 6.95 -15.15
N THR A 167 -24.31 7.53 -15.41
CA THR A 167 -23.87 7.94 -16.76
C THR A 167 -22.93 6.87 -17.27
N PRO A 168 -23.46 5.78 -17.86
CA PRO A 168 -22.76 4.51 -17.91
C PRO A 168 -21.46 4.63 -18.71
N HIS A 169 -20.35 4.32 -18.05
CA HIS A 169 -19.11 4.02 -18.73
C HIS A 169 -19.29 2.71 -19.55
N PRO A 170 -18.74 2.60 -20.77
CA PRO A 170 -18.96 1.43 -21.63
C PRO A 170 -18.51 0.12 -20.98
N ASP A 171 -17.41 0.16 -20.23
CA ASP A 171 -16.86 -1.00 -19.53
C ASP A 171 -17.72 -1.44 -18.33
N ALA A 172 -18.06 -2.74 -18.28
CA ALA A 172 -18.83 -3.33 -17.19
C ALA A 172 -18.05 -3.40 -15.87
N GLY A 173 -16.73 -3.61 -15.94
CA GLY A 173 -15.86 -3.68 -14.77
C GLY A 173 -15.77 -2.37 -14.00
N VAL A 174 -15.64 -1.25 -14.71
CA VAL A 174 -15.69 0.11 -14.16
C VAL A 174 -17.02 0.35 -13.45
N ARG A 175 -18.14 0.06 -14.13
CA ARG A 175 -19.48 0.24 -13.56
C ARG A 175 -19.67 -0.64 -12.32
N TYR A 176 -19.27 -1.91 -12.38
CA TYR A 176 -19.32 -2.83 -11.25
C TYR A 176 -18.54 -2.28 -10.04
N LEU A 177 -17.26 -1.94 -10.22
CA LEU A 177 -16.45 -1.40 -9.13
C LEU A 177 -17.01 -0.07 -8.59
N ALA A 178 -17.56 0.79 -9.44
CA ALA A 178 -18.21 2.02 -9.01
C ALA A 178 -19.43 1.74 -8.11
N ILE A 179 -20.28 0.76 -8.46
CA ILE A 179 -21.41 0.34 -7.61
C ILE A 179 -20.90 -0.20 -6.27
N ARG A 180 -19.87 -1.04 -6.28
CA ARG A 180 -19.27 -1.60 -5.04
C ARG A 180 -18.73 -0.50 -4.13
N CYS A 181 -17.97 0.45 -4.68
CA CYS A 181 -17.43 1.59 -3.94
C CYS A 181 -18.54 2.51 -3.43
N TYR A 182 -19.56 2.79 -4.26
CA TYR A 182 -20.70 3.62 -3.86
C TYR A 182 -21.44 2.99 -2.69
N ALA A 183 -21.66 1.68 -2.74
CA ALA A 183 -22.35 0.98 -1.67
C ALA A 183 -21.58 1.07 -0.35
N LEU A 184 -20.26 0.89 -0.38
CA LEU A 184 -19.41 0.99 0.81
C LEU A 184 -19.36 2.41 1.37
N GLN A 185 -19.17 3.43 0.52
CA GLN A 185 -19.04 4.83 0.94
C GLN A 185 -20.36 5.42 1.44
N SER A 186 -21.50 5.03 0.86
CA SER A 186 -22.83 5.52 1.26
C SER A 186 -23.46 4.74 2.41
N GLY A 187 -22.89 3.60 2.79
CA GLY A 187 -23.50 2.68 3.76
C GLY A 187 -24.73 1.94 3.20
N MET A 188 -24.83 1.80 1.87
CA MET A 188 -25.90 1.06 1.19
C MET A 188 -25.90 -0.41 1.64
N GLY A 189 -27.09 -0.93 1.93
CA GLY A 189 -27.26 -2.33 2.31
C GLY A 189 -27.06 -3.30 1.14
N GLU A 190 -26.73 -4.54 1.46
CA GLU A 190 -26.44 -5.60 0.47
C GLU A 190 -27.57 -5.80 -0.55
N GLY A 191 -28.83 -5.81 -0.11
CA GLY A 191 -29.97 -5.97 -1.01
C GLY A 191 -30.11 -4.82 -2.03
N GLN A 192 -29.87 -3.58 -1.60
CA GLN A 192 -29.89 -2.41 -2.48
C GLN A 192 -28.71 -2.44 -3.46
N ARG A 193 -27.53 -2.89 -3.03
CA ARG A 193 -26.36 -3.07 -3.88
C ARG A 193 -26.61 -4.10 -4.98
N VAL A 194 -27.14 -5.27 -4.64
CA VAL A 194 -27.48 -6.34 -5.60
C VAL A 194 -28.55 -5.86 -6.59
N GLN A 195 -29.55 -5.12 -6.12
CA GLN A 195 -30.54 -4.51 -6.99
C GLN A 195 -29.91 -3.52 -7.97
N ALA A 196 -29.03 -2.63 -7.50
CA ALA A 196 -28.32 -1.67 -8.35
C ALA A 196 -27.41 -2.36 -9.39
N GLU A 197 -26.70 -3.42 -9.01
CA GLU A 197 -25.92 -4.24 -9.95
C GLU A 197 -26.79 -4.85 -11.03
N HIS A 198 -27.94 -5.42 -10.64
CA HIS A 198 -28.87 -6.01 -11.60
C HIS A 198 -29.47 -4.96 -12.56
N GLU A 199 -29.88 -3.81 -12.04
CA GLU A 199 -30.49 -2.73 -12.83
C GLU A 199 -29.50 -2.08 -13.81
N ILE A 200 -28.22 -1.93 -13.42
CA ILE A 200 -27.22 -1.18 -14.20
C ILE A 200 -26.41 -2.10 -15.12
N LEU A 201 -26.07 -3.31 -14.66
CA LEU A 201 -25.21 -4.24 -15.40
C LEU A 201 -26.03 -5.32 -16.12
N GLY A 202 -27.14 -5.75 -15.52
CA GLY A 202 -27.94 -6.90 -15.96
C GLY A 202 -27.73 -8.12 -15.07
N GLU A 203 -28.16 -9.29 -15.54
CA GLU A 203 -28.01 -10.54 -14.80
C GLU A 203 -26.57 -11.06 -14.87
N ALA A 204 -25.97 -11.35 -13.71
CA ALA A 204 -24.55 -11.76 -13.61
C ALA A 204 -24.19 -12.98 -14.48
N ALA A 205 -25.12 -13.91 -14.69
CA ALA A 205 -24.91 -15.09 -15.54
C ALA A 205 -24.73 -14.75 -17.03
N HIS A 206 -25.11 -13.55 -17.46
CA HIS A 206 -25.17 -13.14 -18.86
C HIS A 206 -24.23 -11.96 -19.19
N VAL A 207 -23.48 -11.46 -18.20
CA VAL A 207 -22.67 -10.24 -18.33
C VAL A 207 -21.22 -10.53 -17.96
N ASP A 208 -20.33 -10.44 -18.95
CA ASP A 208 -18.89 -10.50 -18.73
C ASP A 208 -18.41 -9.24 -18.01
N CYS A 209 -17.66 -9.42 -16.93
CA CYS A 209 -17.15 -8.33 -16.08
C CYS A 209 -15.62 -8.43 -15.92
N PRO A 210 -14.81 -8.29 -16.98
CA PRO A 210 -13.37 -8.43 -16.87
C PRO A 210 -12.76 -7.25 -16.09
N LEU A 211 -12.00 -7.57 -15.04
CA LEU A 211 -11.27 -6.62 -14.23
C LEU A 211 -9.77 -6.78 -14.39
N HIS A 212 -9.08 -5.66 -14.60
CA HIS A 212 -7.64 -5.58 -14.52
C HIS A 212 -7.18 -5.68 -13.04
N TYR A 213 -6.91 -6.91 -12.58
CA TYR A 213 -6.69 -7.21 -11.16
C TYR A 213 -5.26 -6.96 -10.67
N GLY A 214 -4.26 -7.27 -11.50
CA GLY A 214 -2.86 -7.28 -11.08
C GLY A 214 -1.89 -7.29 -12.26
N GLN A 215 -0.61 -7.52 -11.97
CA GLN A 215 0.44 -7.66 -12.98
C GLN A 215 1.47 -8.66 -12.48
N ASN A 216 1.97 -9.53 -13.37
CA ASN A 216 3.06 -10.46 -13.06
C ASN A 216 4.43 -9.76 -13.17
N PHE A 217 5.48 -10.41 -12.68
CA PHE A 217 6.86 -9.89 -12.73
C PHE A 217 7.39 -9.60 -14.14
N ASP A 218 6.89 -10.31 -15.15
CA ASP A 218 7.22 -10.08 -16.57
C ASP A 218 6.44 -8.91 -17.20
N GLY A 219 5.59 -8.26 -16.42
CA GLY A 219 4.75 -7.16 -16.87
C GLY A 219 3.42 -7.61 -17.47
N THR A 220 3.14 -8.92 -17.57
CA THR A 220 1.87 -9.38 -18.12
C THR A 220 0.69 -9.03 -17.20
N PRO A 221 -0.40 -8.45 -17.74
CA PRO A 221 -1.56 -8.08 -16.95
C PRO A 221 -2.31 -9.33 -16.47
N VAL A 222 -2.77 -9.29 -15.23
CA VAL A 222 -3.63 -10.34 -14.65
C VAL A 222 -5.06 -9.84 -14.67
N PHE A 223 -5.93 -10.57 -15.36
CA PHE A 223 -7.36 -10.31 -15.42
C PHE A 223 -8.13 -11.27 -14.51
N LEU A 224 -9.23 -10.78 -13.96
CA LEU A 224 -10.15 -11.53 -13.11
C LEU A 224 -11.58 -11.26 -13.56
N ASP A 225 -12.46 -12.26 -13.46
CA ASP A 225 -13.89 -12.01 -13.53
C ASP A 225 -14.37 -11.25 -12.28
N GLY A 226 -14.91 -10.05 -12.45
CA GLY A 226 -15.32 -9.15 -11.38
C GLY A 226 -16.34 -9.75 -10.42
N TRP A 227 -17.14 -10.71 -10.87
CA TRP A 227 -18.06 -11.44 -9.99
C TRP A 227 -17.33 -12.27 -8.92
N LEU A 228 -16.09 -12.68 -9.19
CA LEU A 228 -15.23 -13.40 -8.26
C LEU A 228 -14.38 -12.49 -7.37
N LEU A 229 -14.39 -11.17 -7.61
CA LEU A 229 -13.56 -10.20 -6.88
C LEU A 229 -13.63 -10.37 -5.36
N PRO A 230 -14.81 -10.46 -4.71
CA PRO A 230 -14.87 -10.53 -3.25
C PRO A 230 -14.22 -11.79 -2.68
N LEU A 231 -14.36 -12.92 -3.38
CA LEU A 231 -13.77 -14.19 -2.99
C LEU A 231 -12.24 -14.15 -3.16
N VAL A 232 -11.77 -13.70 -4.31
CA VAL A 232 -10.34 -13.64 -4.64
C VAL A 232 -9.60 -12.65 -3.74
N ASP A 233 -10.19 -11.49 -3.45
CA ASP A 233 -9.57 -10.53 -2.52
C ASP A 233 -9.53 -11.06 -1.08
N ALA A 234 -10.57 -11.76 -0.60
CA ALA A 234 -10.55 -12.39 0.71
C ALA A 234 -9.47 -13.49 0.81
N GLU A 235 -9.33 -14.31 -0.23
CA GLU A 235 -8.29 -15.34 -0.31
C GLU A 235 -6.88 -14.73 -0.35
N ARG A 236 -6.68 -13.67 -1.14
CA ARG A 236 -5.41 -12.92 -1.21
C ARG A 236 -4.99 -12.47 0.19
N VAL A 237 -5.90 -11.86 0.94
CA VAL A 237 -5.62 -11.33 2.28
C VAL A 237 -5.32 -12.45 3.26
N ALA A 238 -6.09 -13.54 3.21
CA ALA A 238 -5.84 -14.71 4.05
C ALA A 238 -4.44 -15.30 3.80
N LYS A 239 -4.03 -15.43 2.53
CA LYS A 239 -2.70 -15.89 2.15
C LYS A 239 -1.59 -14.97 2.67
N LEU A 240 -1.75 -13.65 2.49
CA LEU A 240 -0.77 -12.69 2.99
C LEU A 240 -0.65 -12.73 4.51
N ARG A 241 -1.77 -12.77 5.24
CA ARG A 241 -1.75 -12.92 6.71
C ARG A 241 -1.10 -14.23 7.15
N GLN A 242 -1.36 -15.32 6.44
CA GLN A 242 -0.73 -16.62 6.72
C GLN A 242 0.79 -16.55 6.53
N SER A 243 1.28 -15.89 5.47
CA SER A 243 2.73 -15.75 5.26
C SER A 243 3.46 -14.94 6.34
N LEU A 244 2.73 -14.11 7.11
CA LEU A 244 3.33 -13.41 8.25
C LEU A 244 3.72 -14.36 9.40
N LEU A 245 3.15 -15.58 9.42
CA LEU A 245 3.43 -16.61 10.42
C LEU A 245 4.63 -17.48 10.03
N ASP A 246 5.04 -17.46 8.77
CA ASP A 246 6.18 -18.23 8.31
C ASP A 246 7.47 -17.73 8.97
N PRO A 247 8.43 -18.62 9.32
CA PRO A 247 9.68 -18.21 9.95
C PRO A 247 10.43 -17.21 9.09
N GLN A 248 10.53 -15.97 9.56
CA GLN A 248 11.17 -14.91 8.82
C GLN A 248 12.65 -14.83 9.15
N ASN A 249 13.48 -14.85 8.11
CA ASN A 249 14.93 -14.87 8.27
C ASN A 249 15.59 -13.54 7.83
N TYR A 250 15.06 -12.44 8.35
CA TYR A 250 15.51 -11.07 8.03
C TYR A 250 16.91 -10.75 8.56
N TYR A 251 17.29 -11.37 9.66
CA TYR A 251 18.46 -10.98 10.48
C TYR A 251 19.62 -11.97 10.43
N SER A 252 19.49 -13.15 9.81
CA SER A 252 20.62 -14.08 9.71
C SER A 252 21.75 -13.49 8.89
N SER A 253 22.98 -13.74 9.31
CA SER A 253 24.17 -13.60 8.48
C SER A 253 24.71 -14.98 8.13
N GLU A 254 24.85 -15.29 6.84
CA GLU A 254 25.54 -16.51 6.38
C GLU A 254 27.07 -16.32 6.42
N ASP A 255 27.52 -15.07 6.27
CA ASP A 255 28.91 -14.65 6.41
C ASP A 255 29.11 -13.99 7.77
N ASP A 256 30.20 -14.29 8.47
CA ASP A 256 30.61 -13.73 9.78
C ASP A 256 30.93 -12.21 9.72
N SER A 257 30.55 -11.52 8.63
CA SER A 257 30.62 -10.08 8.49
C SER A 257 29.52 -9.44 9.35
N SER A 258 29.92 -8.55 10.26
CA SER A 258 28.99 -7.75 11.07
C SER A 258 27.96 -7.06 10.17
N ILE A 259 26.67 -7.36 10.37
CA ILE A 259 25.58 -6.62 9.73
C ILE A 259 25.68 -5.18 10.23
N GLU A 260 26.03 -4.26 9.34
CA GLU A 260 26.09 -2.85 9.68
C GLU A 260 24.66 -2.29 9.76
N PRO A 261 24.24 -1.73 10.91
CA PRO A 261 22.89 -1.23 11.07
C PRO A 261 22.65 0.01 10.19
N ILE A 262 21.41 0.18 9.74
CA ILE A 262 20.95 1.41 9.10
C ILE A 262 21.15 2.57 10.08
N HIS A 263 21.83 3.62 9.63
CA HIS A 263 22.01 4.81 10.47
C HIS A 263 20.70 5.62 10.49
N PRO A 264 20.26 6.19 11.64
CA PRO A 264 19.01 6.94 11.70
C PRO A 264 18.88 8.07 10.66
N ALA A 265 19.98 8.74 10.32
CA ALA A 265 20.02 9.78 9.28
C ALA A 265 19.77 9.25 7.84
N GLU A 266 19.80 7.94 7.62
CA GLU A 266 19.49 7.30 6.33
C GLU A 266 17.99 7.02 6.16
N LEU A 267 17.21 7.10 7.24
CA LEU A 267 15.76 6.92 7.23
C LEU A 267 15.04 8.10 6.57
N SER A 268 13.80 7.86 6.17
CA SER A 268 12.85 8.89 5.79
C SER A 268 12.74 9.93 6.90
N PRO A 269 12.63 11.23 6.57
CA PRO A 269 12.47 12.27 7.56
C PRO A 269 11.14 12.14 8.32
N TYR A 270 10.23 11.27 7.92
CA TYR A 270 8.98 10.99 8.65
C TYR A 270 9.08 9.81 9.61
N ILE A 271 10.27 9.23 9.82
CA ILE A 271 10.46 8.05 10.66
C ILE A 271 11.40 8.35 11.81
N VAL A 272 11.04 7.84 12.97
CA VAL A 272 11.91 7.80 14.14
C VAL A 272 12.03 6.37 14.63
N ASN A 273 13.25 5.95 15.03
CA ASN A 273 13.47 4.70 15.73
C ASN A 273 13.49 4.96 17.24
N ILE A 274 12.49 4.45 17.96
CA ILE A 274 12.43 4.48 19.42
C ILE A 274 12.81 3.10 19.93
N HIS A 275 14.09 2.91 20.24
CA HIS A 275 14.63 1.69 20.86
C HIS A 275 14.25 0.37 20.17
N GLY A 276 14.18 0.36 18.84
CA GLY A 276 13.84 -0.83 18.05
C GLY A 276 12.42 -0.83 17.49
N ILE A 277 11.66 0.25 17.68
CA ILE A 277 10.31 0.41 17.11
C ILE A 277 10.33 1.62 16.19
N LEU A 278 10.04 1.39 14.90
CA LEU A 278 9.86 2.47 13.93
C LEU A 278 8.49 3.11 14.13
N MET A 279 8.45 4.43 14.21
CA MET A 279 7.22 5.20 14.33
C MET A 279 7.16 6.30 13.28
N PHE A 280 5.95 6.57 12.79
CA PHE A 280 5.69 7.66 11.85
C PHE A 280 5.54 9.00 12.58
N CYS A 281 6.15 10.05 12.04
CA CYS A 281 6.12 11.41 12.55
C CYS A 281 5.74 12.40 11.44
N GLU A 282 4.47 12.83 11.41
CA GLU A 282 3.92 13.71 10.35
C GLU A 282 4.63 15.06 10.25
N SER A 283 5.12 15.60 11.38
CA SER A 283 5.83 16.89 11.44
C SER A 283 7.29 16.81 10.96
N GLY A 284 7.75 15.62 10.57
CA GLY A 284 9.15 15.30 10.35
C GLY A 284 9.89 15.06 11.67
N ALA A 285 10.69 14.00 11.70
CA ALA A 285 11.67 13.73 12.73
C ALA A 285 12.64 14.92 12.78
N ARG A 286 12.66 15.59 13.93
CA ARG A 286 13.68 16.58 14.26
C ARG A 286 14.67 15.91 15.18
N GLU A 287 15.96 16.05 14.88
CA GLU A 287 17.01 15.78 15.86
C GLU A 287 16.89 16.85 16.95
N LEU A 288 16.15 16.50 18.01
CA LEU A 288 16.15 17.26 19.25
C LEU A 288 17.10 16.53 20.19
N ASP A 289 18.07 17.26 20.74
CA ASP A 289 18.92 16.75 21.81
C ASP A 289 18.03 16.36 22.99
N SER A 290 17.85 15.05 23.17
CA SER A 290 17.06 14.52 24.26
C SER A 290 17.82 14.73 25.56
N THR A 291 17.19 15.40 26.52
CA THR A 291 17.69 15.50 27.90
C THR A 291 17.47 14.22 28.70
N LEU A 292 16.81 13.22 28.10
CA LEU A 292 16.53 11.94 28.74
C LEU A 292 17.80 11.10 28.86
N ILE A 293 18.13 10.69 30.08
CA ILE A 293 19.20 9.72 30.32
C ILE A 293 18.65 8.32 30.05
N ALA A 294 19.23 7.62 29.09
CA ALA A 294 18.86 6.26 28.72
C ALA A 294 19.28 5.24 29.81
N THR A 295 18.48 5.12 30.87
CA THR A 295 18.59 4.03 31.83
C THR A 295 17.83 2.80 31.31
N PRO A 296 18.22 1.56 31.68
CA PRO A 296 17.54 0.35 31.21
C PRO A 296 16.02 0.37 31.45
N SER A 297 15.59 0.88 32.62
CA SER A 297 14.17 1.02 32.94
C SER A 297 13.46 2.10 32.11
N ALA A 298 14.13 3.21 31.79
CA ALA A 298 13.58 4.23 30.91
C ALA A 298 13.43 3.72 29.47
N VAL A 299 14.41 2.95 28.98
CA VAL A 299 14.38 2.31 27.67
C VAL A 299 13.22 1.30 27.59
N GLU A 300 13.07 0.44 28.59
CA GLU A 300 11.96 -0.54 28.65
C GLU A 300 10.59 0.14 28.71
N ALA A 301 10.46 1.22 29.49
CA ALA A 301 9.23 2.00 29.56
C ALA A 301 8.90 2.68 28.21
N LEU A 302 9.89 3.32 27.57
CA LEU A 302 9.71 3.92 26.25
C LEU A 302 9.37 2.89 25.17
N HIS A 303 10.02 1.73 25.21
CA HIS A 303 9.72 0.63 24.30
C HIS A 303 8.28 0.13 24.49
N THR A 304 7.83 0.00 25.74
CA THR A 304 6.44 -0.38 26.07
C THR A 304 5.46 0.66 25.54
N LEU A 305 5.72 1.95 25.76
CA LEU A 305 4.90 3.04 25.23
C LEU A 305 4.86 3.05 23.71
N ALA A 306 6.01 2.93 23.04
CA ALA A 306 6.12 2.89 21.60
C ALA A 306 5.35 1.70 21.01
N THR A 307 5.43 0.53 21.64
CA THR A 307 4.66 -0.66 21.23
C THR A 307 3.16 -0.38 21.29
N HIS A 308 2.68 0.23 22.37
CA HIS A 308 1.25 0.55 22.54
C HIS A 308 0.74 1.68 21.65
N LEU A 309 1.61 2.62 21.24
CA LEU A 309 1.25 3.75 20.39
C LEU A 309 1.45 3.47 18.89
N SER A 310 2.18 2.42 18.54
CA SER A 310 2.44 2.01 17.15
C SER A 310 1.26 1.27 16.49
N LEU A 311 0.22 0.95 17.26
CA LEU A 311 -1.01 0.24 16.88
C LEU A 311 -2.24 1.10 17.15
#